data_AF-A0AA88TIV9-F1
#
_entry.id   AF-A0AA88TIV9-F1
#
_cell.length_a   1.000
_cell.length_b   1.000
_cell.length_c   1.000
_cell.angle_alpha   90.00
_cell.angle_beta   90.00
_cell.angle_gamma   90.00
#
_symmetry.space_group_name_H-M   'P 1'
#
loop_
_entity.id
_entity.type
_entity.pdbx_description
1 polymer ?
#
loop_
_entity_poly.entity_id
_entity_poly.type
_entity_poly.pdbx_seq_one_letter_code
_entity_poly.pdbx_strand_id
1 'polypeptide(L)'
;MWEGATLLASRRVNQHRCQHACRSWQRYRPARESFALSPAVFLHLSIRQDISMVQWFGFVFVLMAVTCKTAEGKRDEVLYCSACVAIAEELKYSISQIDPKKTIDVGGFRLNPDGSLTDKKVPLARSETHLSELLEGVCNNMSEYALYEDPATKQQSYRRFAPRSSDGGNFPDFKNFKFSGPEGSESLKFACETIVEELEDDIIALFAQQDERVAQRLCSEVSGHCKSDAFQHTEL
;
A
#
# COMPACT_ATOMS: atom_id res chain seq x y z
N MET A 1 4.28 -14.11 -44.92
CA MET A 1 4.98 -15.42 -44.86
C MET A 1 6.17 -15.20 -43.92
N TRP A 2 6.22 -15.64 -42.67
CA TRP A 2 5.60 -16.74 -41.90
C TRP A 2 5.15 -16.15 -40.53
N GLU A 3 3.92 -16.40 -40.03
CA GLU A 3 3.55 -17.42 -39.01
C GLU A 3 4.51 -17.45 -37.80
N GLY A 4 4.12 -17.46 -36.53
CA GLY A 4 2.87 -17.74 -35.83
C GLY A 4 3.24 -18.29 -34.43
N ALA A 5 2.56 -17.79 -33.39
CA ALA A 5 2.38 -18.36 -32.05
C ALA A 5 3.56 -19.00 -31.28
N THR A 6 3.91 -18.44 -30.10
CA THR A 6 3.85 -19.21 -28.85
C THR A 6 3.79 -18.30 -27.61
N LEU A 7 2.71 -18.46 -26.87
CA LEU A 7 2.50 -18.01 -25.49
C LEU A 7 3.30 -18.90 -24.52
N LEU A 8 3.57 -18.33 -23.34
CA LEU A 8 3.84 -18.98 -22.04
C LEU A 8 5.25 -19.56 -21.80
N ALA A 9 5.98 -18.90 -20.90
CA ALA A 9 6.75 -19.61 -19.89
C ALA A 9 6.87 -18.78 -18.60
N SER A 10 6.72 -19.46 -17.48
CA SER A 10 7.13 -19.06 -16.13
C SER A 10 6.07 -18.45 -15.19
N ARG A 11 5.04 -19.25 -14.86
CA ARG A 11 4.71 -19.49 -13.45
C ARG A 11 5.17 -20.89 -13.10
N ARG A 12 6.25 -20.97 -12.33
CA ARG A 12 6.75 -22.19 -11.71
C ARG A 12 6.43 -22.11 -10.23
N VAL A 13 5.97 -23.24 -9.65
CA VAL A 13 6.11 -23.59 -8.21
C VAL A 13 5.19 -22.75 -7.29
N ASN A 14 4.24 -23.28 -6.52
CA ASN A 14 4.32 -24.43 -5.62
C ASN A 14 2.88 -24.84 -5.25
N GLN A 15 2.39 -25.96 -5.78
CA GLN A 15 1.12 -26.57 -5.33
C GLN A 15 1.37 -28.06 -5.14
N HIS A 16 2.31 -28.38 -4.26
CA HIS A 16 2.47 -29.72 -3.74
C HIS A 16 1.84 -29.78 -2.36
N ARG A 17 1.12 -30.89 -2.13
CA ARG A 17 0.53 -31.32 -0.86
C ARG A 17 -0.92 -30.89 -0.63
N CYS A 18 -1.83 -31.40 -1.48
CA CYS A 18 -3.21 -31.71 -1.07
C CYS A 18 -3.94 -32.62 -2.07
N GLN A 19 -3.32 -33.72 -2.52
CA GLN A 19 -4.03 -34.77 -3.28
C GLN A 19 -3.48 -36.16 -2.96
N HIS A 20 -3.79 -36.67 -1.77
CA HIS A 20 -3.71 -38.10 -1.47
C HIS A 20 -4.81 -38.45 -0.46
N ALA A 21 -6.05 -38.60 -0.93
CA ALA A 21 -7.09 -39.41 -0.27
C ALA A 21 -8.40 -39.37 -1.07
N CYS A 22 -8.36 -39.73 -2.35
CA CYS A 22 -9.59 -40.01 -3.09
C CYS A 22 -9.33 -41.13 -4.10
N ARG A 23 -9.32 -42.38 -3.61
CA ARG A 23 -9.53 -43.64 -4.36
C ARG A 23 -9.19 -44.84 -3.47
N SER A 24 -10.08 -45.14 -2.54
CA SER A 24 -10.35 -46.50 -2.06
C SER A 24 -11.67 -46.42 -1.31
N TRP A 25 -12.47 -47.50 -1.33
CA TRP A 25 -13.87 -47.58 -0.88
C TRP A 25 -14.95 -47.38 -1.95
N GLN A 26 -14.82 -48.12 -3.05
CA GLN A 26 -15.96 -48.58 -3.85
C GLN A 26 -16.04 -50.12 -3.76
N ARG A 27 -16.45 -50.66 -2.61
CA ARG A 27 -17.04 -52.00 -2.51
C ARG A 27 -17.58 -52.27 -1.10
N TYR A 28 -18.84 -51.92 -0.84
CA TYR A 28 -19.63 -52.61 0.19
C TYR A 28 -21.11 -52.42 -0.15
N ARG A 29 -21.76 -53.50 -0.61
CA ARG A 29 -23.22 -53.60 -0.66
C ARG A 29 -23.69 -53.94 0.76
N PRO A 30 -24.62 -53.18 1.38
CA PRO A 30 -25.41 -53.73 2.46
C PRO A 30 -26.66 -54.41 1.91
N ALA A 31 -26.97 -55.56 2.51
CA ALA A 31 -28.18 -56.33 2.26
C ALA A 31 -29.42 -55.53 2.65
N ARG A 32 -30.49 -55.75 1.87
CA ARG A 32 -31.80 -55.14 2.03
C ARG A 32 -32.55 -55.88 3.13
N GLU A 33 -32.52 -55.35 4.36
CA GLU A 33 -33.44 -55.76 5.41
C GLU A 33 -34.58 -54.75 5.52
N SER A 34 -35.77 -55.21 5.17
CA SER A 34 -37.02 -54.46 5.27
C SER A 34 -37.49 -54.46 6.73
N PHE A 35 -37.28 -53.35 7.45
CA PHE A 35 -38.02 -53.07 8.68
C PHE A 35 -39.02 -51.94 8.41
N ALA A 36 -40.30 -52.32 8.38
CA ALA A 36 -41.41 -51.38 8.31
C ALA A 36 -41.53 -50.62 9.63
N LEU A 37 -41.20 -49.32 9.63
CA LEU A 37 -41.53 -48.39 10.71
C LEU A 37 -42.31 -47.21 10.14
N SER A 38 -43.34 -46.80 10.89
CA SER A 38 -44.45 -45.93 10.48
C SER A 38 -44.01 -44.51 10.03
N PRO A 39 -44.64 -43.91 9.00
CA PRO A 39 -44.19 -42.66 8.35
C PRO A 39 -44.16 -41.41 9.25
N ALA A 40 -44.84 -41.41 10.40
CA ALA A 40 -44.81 -40.31 11.35
C ALA A 40 -43.45 -40.14 12.08
N VAL A 41 -42.69 -41.23 12.26
CA VAL A 41 -41.39 -41.19 12.95
C VAL A 41 -40.29 -40.67 12.01
N PHE A 42 -40.41 -40.91 10.71
CA PHE A 42 -39.44 -40.46 9.70
C PHE A 42 -39.43 -38.94 9.51
N LEU A 43 -40.62 -38.30 9.47
CA LEU A 43 -40.70 -36.84 9.35
C LEU A 43 -40.10 -36.12 10.56
N HIS A 44 -40.34 -36.63 11.77
CA HIS A 44 -39.87 -36.01 13.00
C HIS A 44 -38.35 -36.19 13.21
N LEU A 45 -37.74 -37.22 12.60
CA LEU A 45 -36.29 -37.47 12.67
C LEU A 45 -35.51 -36.61 11.66
N SER A 46 -36.02 -36.45 10.43
CA SER A 46 -35.40 -35.58 9.41
C SER A 46 -35.42 -34.10 9.81
N ILE A 47 -36.55 -33.60 10.33
CA ILE A 47 -36.66 -32.21 10.82
C ILE A 47 -35.70 -31.95 11.99
N ARG A 48 -35.48 -32.94 12.87
CA ARG A 48 -34.56 -32.82 14.01
C ARG A 48 -33.08 -32.81 13.60
N GLN A 49 -32.74 -33.48 12.49
CA GLN A 49 -31.40 -33.47 11.90
C GLN A 49 -31.09 -32.16 11.17
N ASP A 50 -32.06 -31.59 10.43
CA ASP A 50 -31.89 -30.30 9.76
C ASP A 50 -31.80 -29.11 10.73
N ILE A 51 -32.61 -29.10 11.80
CA ILE A 51 -32.55 -28.04 12.84
C ILE A 51 -31.19 -28.04 13.56
N SER A 52 -30.65 -29.22 13.86
CA SER A 52 -29.33 -29.34 14.50
C SER A 52 -28.21 -28.79 13.62
N MET A 53 -28.33 -28.98 12.30
CA MET A 53 -27.35 -28.51 11.32
C MET A 53 -27.44 -26.99 11.11
N VAL A 54 -28.65 -26.43 10.98
CA VAL A 54 -28.87 -24.97 10.87
C VAL A 54 -28.44 -24.25 12.15
N GLN A 55 -28.71 -24.85 13.32
CA GLN A 55 -28.30 -24.29 14.60
C GLN A 55 -26.78 -24.35 14.78
N TRP A 56 -26.12 -25.43 14.34
CA TRP A 56 -24.66 -25.52 14.34
C TRP A 56 -24.01 -24.53 13.38
N PHE A 57 -24.52 -24.42 12.15
CA PHE A 57 -24.02 -23.44 11.18
C PHE A 57 -24.28 -22.00 11.66
N GLY A 58 -25.44 -21.73 12.27
CA GLY A 58 -25.73 -20.45 12.90
C GLY A 58 -24.77 -20.13 14.05
N PHE A 59 -24.49 -21.10 14.92
CA PHE A 59 -23.50 -20.94 16.00
C PHE A 59 -22.09 -20.71 15.46
N VAL A 60 -21.68 -21.43 14.40
CA VAL A 60 -20.38 -21.22 13.74
C VAL A 60 -20.31 -19.85 13.08
N PHE A 61 -21.39 -19.37 12.47
CA PHE A 61 -21.45 -18.05 11.84
C PHE A 61 -21.41 -16.92 12.87
N VAL A 62 -22.11 -17.09 14.00
CA VAL A 62 -22.07 -16.16 15.14
C VAL A 62 -20.67 -16.18 15.79
N LEU A 63 -20.06 -17.35 15.97
CA LEU A 63 -18.70 -17.46 16.51
C LEU A 63 -17.66 -16.82 15.57
N MET A 64 -17.75 -17.06 14.25
CA MET A 64 -16.89 -16.40 13.26
C MET A 64 -17.08 -14.88 13.22
N ALA A 65 -18.32 -14.40 13.30
CA ALA A 65 -18.61 -12.97 13.36
C ALA A 65 -18.09 -12.32 14.65
N VAL A 66 -18.08 -13.05 15.78
CA VAL A 66 -17.50 -12.60 17.06
C VAL A 66 -15.98 -12.64 17.04
N THR A 67 -15.34 -13.57 16.31
CA THR A 67 -13.88 -13.60 16.14
C THR A 67 -13.34 -12.60 15.11
N CYS A 68 -14.19 -12.01 14.26
CA CYS A 68 -13.83 -10.92 13.34
C CYS A 68 -13.63 -9.55 14.03
N LYS A 69 -13.46 -9.53 15.35
CA LYS A 69 -13.07 -8.32 16.08
C LYS A 69 -11.61 -7.99 15.76
N THR A 70 -11.42 -7.10 14.79
CA THR A 70 -10.24 -6.25 14.58
C THR A 70 -8.90 -6.99 14.52
N ALA A 71 -8.63 -7.65 13.38
CA ALA A 71 -7.26 -7.76 12.91
C ALA A 71 -6.82 -6.38 12.38
N GLU A 72 -6.61 -5.43 13.29
CA GLU A 72 -5.84 -4.22 12.97
C GLU A 72 -4.41 -4.69 12.74
N GLY A 73 -4.04 -4.89 11.48
CA GLY A 73 -2.66 -5.14 11.11
C GLY A 73 -1.83 -3.97 11.63
N LYS A 74 -1.04 -4.22 12.68
CA LYS A 74 -0.15 -3.19 13.23
C LYS A 74 0.85 -2.82 12.14
N ARG A 75 0.67 -1.63 11.55
CA ARG A 75 1.60 -1.06 10.56
C ARG A 75 2.99 -0.95 11.21
N ASP A 76 4.03 -1.33 10.47
CA ASP A 76 5.40 -1.17 10.92
C ASP A 76 5.74 0.33 11.00
N GLU A 77 5.99 0.82 12.22
CA GLU A 77 6.22 2.25 12.47
C GLU A 77 7.44 2.77 11.71
N VAL A 78 8.52 1.98 11.65
CA VAL A 78 9.75 2.39 10.96
C VAL A 78 9.49 2.46 9.46
N LEU A 79 8.81 1.46 8.90
CA LEU A 79 8.51 1.39 7.47
C LEU A 79 7.63 2.56 7.02
N TYR A 80 6.49 2.79 7.69
CA TYR A 80 5.53 3.83 7.31
C TYR A 80 6.05 5.23 7.59
N CYS A 81 6.75 5.45 8.70
CA CYS A 81 7.41 6.74 8.95
C CYS A 81 8.46 7.02 7.87
N SER A 82 9.32 6.04 7.55
CA SER A 82 10.35 6.24 6.53
C SER A 82 9.75 6.46 5.14
N ALA A 83 8.68 5.75 4.77
CA ALA A 83 7.97 5.94 3.51
C ALA A 83 7.38 7.35 3.41
N CYS A 84 6.73 7.84 4.48
CA CYS A 84 6.18 9.20 4.51
C CYS A 84 7.26 10.26 4.33
N VAL A 85 8.37 10.14 5.06
CA VAL A 85 9.51 11.08 4.94
C VAL A 85 10.09 11.04 3.54
N ALA A 86 10.27 9.84 2.97
CA ALA A 86 10.78 9.67 1.61
C ALA A 86 9.84 10.30 0.57
N ILE A 87 8.50 10.20 0.72
CA ILE A 87 7.54 10.89 -0.16
C ILE A 87 7.79 12.40 -0.12
N ALA A 88 7.88 12.98 1.08
CA ALA A 88 8.09 14.41 1.22
C ALA A 88 9.42 14.88 0.62
N GLU A 89 10.49 14.11 0.79
CA GLU A 89 11.82 14.42 0.24
C GLU A 89 11.90 14.29 -1.28
N GLU A 90 11.31 13.23 -1.85
CA GLU A 90 11.30 12.99 -3.29
C GLU A 90 10.40 13.98 -4.02
N LEU A 91 9.26 14.35 -3.44
CA LEU A 91 8.41 15.40 -3.99
C LEU A 91 9.07 16.78 -3.90
N LYS A 92 9.67 17.12 -2.75
CA LYS A 92 10.45 18.37 -2.60
C LYS A 92 11.58 18.47 -3.62
N TYR A 93 12.29 17.38 -3.85
CA TYR A 93 13.34 17.32 -4.87
C TYR A 93 12.77 17.51 -6.28
N SER A 94 11.71 16.79 -6.63
CA SER A 94 11.07 16.90 -7.96
C SER A 94 10.60 18.32 -8.25
N ILE A 95 10.01 18.99 -7.25
CA ILE A 95 9.61 20.40 -7.36
C ILE A 95 10.82 21.32 -7.56
N SER A 96 11.94 21.05 -6.86
CA SER A 96 13.16 21.87 -6.99
C SER A 96 13.81 21.83 -8.37
N GLN A 97 13.51 20.80 -9.17
CA GLN A 97 13.99 20.70 -10.56
C GLN A 97 13.18 21.55 -11.55
N ILE A 98 12.04 22.11 -11.12
CA ILE A 98 11.19 22.95 -11.97
C ILE A 98 11.71 24.40 -11.96
N ASP A 99 11.72 25.04 -13.13
CA ASP A 99 12.00 26.48 -13.20
C ASP A 99 10.92 27.27 -12.44
N PRO A 100 11.28 28.07 -11.41
CA PRO A 100 10.32 28.83 -10.62
C PRO A 100 9.54 29.86 -11.45
N LYS A 101 9.99 30.21 -12.66
CA LYS A 101 9.28 31.12 -13.57
C LYS A 101 8.22 30.44 -14.42
N LYS A 102 8.16 29.11 -14.45
CA LYS A 102 7.19 28.38 -15.25
C LYS A 102 5.81 28.47 -14.59
N THR A 103 4.85 29.06 -15.30
CA THR A 103 3.45 29.21 -14.84
C THR A 103 2.52 28.43 -15.73
N ILE A 104 1.42 27.92 -15.17
CA ILE A 104 0.29 27.38 -15.93
C ILE A 104 -0.93 28.28 -15.79
N ASP A 105 -1.80 28.24 -16.80
CA ASP A 105 -3.12 28.85 -16.76
C ASP A 105 -4.09 27.87 -16.10
N VAL A 106 -4.66 28.25 -14.96
CA VAL A 106 -5.68 27.44 -14.26
C VAL A 106 -7.09 27.80 -14.70
N GLY A 107 -7.22 28.60 -15.76
CA GLY A 107 -8.47 29.00 -16.34
C GLY A 107 -9.11 30.15 -15.59
N GLY A 108 -9.53 31.14 -16.36
CA GLY A 108 -10.61 32.04 -15.96
C GLY A 108 -11.50 32.28 -17.16
N PHE A 109 -12.22 31.24 -17.55
CA PHE A 109 -13.24 31.27 -18.61
C PHE A 109 -14.44 32.16 -18.26
N ARG A 110 -14.44 32.79 -17.08
CA ARG A 110 -15.47 33.75 -16.70
C ARG A 110 -15.15 35.07 -17.38
N LEU A 111 -15.96 35.39 -18.37
CA LEU A 111 -16.04 36.73 -18.92
C LEU A 111 -16.48 37.69 -17.81
N ASN A 112 -15.69 38.73 -17.61
CA ASN A 112 -16.12 39.89 -16.87
C ASN A 112 -17.27 40.58 -17.63
N PRO A 113 -18.13 41.35 -16.93
CA PRO A 113 -19.22 42.09 -17.56
C PRO A 113 -18.75 43.12 -18.62
N ASP A 114 -17.46 43.44 -18.68
CA ASP A 114 -16.83 44.29 -19.70
C ASP A 114 -16.36 43.53 -20.96
N GLY A 115 -16.54 42.22 -21.02
CA GLY A 115 -16.10 41.36 -22.13
C GLY A 115 -14.64 40.91 -22.07
N SER A 116 -13.90 41.25 -21.00
CA SER A 116 -12.54 40.74 -20.78
C SER A 116 -12.54 39.34 -20.18
N LEU A 117 -11.57 38.51 -20.57
CA LEU A 117 -11.28 37.21 -19.97
C LEU A 117 -10.17 37.40 -18.92
N THR A 118 -10.43 36.99 -17.68
CA THR A 118 -9.40 37.00 -16.62
C THR A 118 -8.59 35.72 -16.64
N ASP A 119 -7.40 35.74 -17.22
CA ASP A 119 -6.48 34.59 -17.12
C ASP A 119 -5.90 34.50 -15.71
N LYS A 120 -6.21 33.42 -14.98
CA LYS A 120 -5.63 33.16 -13.67
C LYS A 120 -4.41 32.28 -13.86
N LYS A 121 -3.22 32.85 -13.68
CA LYS A 121 -1.95 32.12 -13.77
C LYS A 121 -1.45 31.75 -12.38
N VAL A 122 -1.00 30.51 -12.22
CA VAL A 122 -0.31 30.04 -11.01
C VAL A 122 1.04 29.43 -11.38
N PRO A 123 2.03 29.45 -10.47
CA PRO A 123 3.29 28.74 -10.69
C PRO A 123 3.02 27.24 -10.91
N LEU A 124 3.66 26.62 -11.91
CA LEU A 124 3.52 25.18 -12.20
C LEU A 124 3.88 24.32 -10.98
N ALA A 125 4.92 24.71 -10.26
CA ALA A 125 5.35 24.07 -9.02
C ALA A 125 4.26 24.04 -7.92
N ARG A 126 3.17 24.81 -8.08
CA ARG A 126 2.09 24.96 -7.09
C ARG A 126 0.72 24.56 -7.63
N SER A 127 0.64 24.12 -8.89
CA SER A 127 -0.64 23.65 -9.43
C SER A 127 -0.92 22.24 -8.94
N GLU A 128 -2.13 22.03 -8.43
CA GLU A 128 -2.61 20.73 -7.94
C GLU A 128 -2.38 19.63 -8.99
N THR A 129 -2.77 19.88 -10.24
CA THR A 129 -2.56 18.94 -11.36
C THR A 129 -1.12 18.48 -11.49
N HIS A 130 -0.15 19.41 -11.35
CA HIS A 130 1.26 19.04 -11.47
C HIS A 130 1.78 18.29 -10.23
N LEU A 131 1.30 18.65 -9.03
CA LEU A 131 1.67 17.93 -7.82
C LEU A 131 1.12 16.50 -7.82
N SER A 132 -0.11 16.28 -8.31
CA SER A 132 -0.66 14.92 -8.55
C SER A 132 0.20 14.12 -9.52
N GLU A 133 0.58 14.71 -10.67
CA GLU A 133 1.47 14.04 -11.64
C GLU A 133 2.82 13.62 -11.03
N LEU A 134 3.41 14.48 -10.18
CA LEU A 134 4.65 14.14 -9.49
C LEU A 134 4.44 13.01 -8.48
N LEU A 135 3.34 13.02 -7.72
CA LEU A 135 3.04 12.02 -6.71
C LEU A 135 2.91 10.60 -7.28
N GLU A 136 2.32 10.44 -8.48
CA GLU A 136 2.26 9.15 -9.19
C GLU A 136 3.65 8.54 -9.45
N GLY A 137 4.67 9.39 -9.61
CA GLY A 137 6.05 8.97 -9.89
C GLY A 137 6.89 8.65 -8.65
N VAL A 138 6.61 9.30 -7.52
CA VAL A 138 7.49 9.30 -6.32
C VAL A 138 7.74 7.90 -5.77
N CYS A 139 6.72 7.03 -5.72
CA CYS A 139 6.89 5.69 -5.15
C CYS A 139 7.79 4.76 -5.97
N ASN A 140 8.07 5.07 -7.24
CA ASN A 140 9.03 4.30 -8.04
C ASN A 140 10.48 4.48 -7.55
N ASN A 141 10.78 5.61 -6.91
CA ASN A 141 12.10 5.93 -6.39
C ASN A 141 12.42 5.17 -5.08
N MET A 142 11.44 4.47 -4.47
CA MET A 142 11.66 3.66 -3.26
C MET A 142 12.63 2.49 -3.49
N SER A 143 12.89 2.11 -4.74
CA SER A 143 13.94 1.17 -5.12
C SER A 143 15.37 1.68 -4.84
N GLU A 144 15.53 2.99 -4.67
CA GLU A 144 16.80 3.66 -4.39
C GLU A 144 17.02 3.91 -2.87
N TYR A 145 16.15 3.33 -2.04
CA TYR A 145 16.20 3.36 -0.60
C TYR A 145 16.52 1.98 -0.03
N ALA A 146 17.21 1.97 1.11
CA ALA A 146 17.49 0.76 1.86
C ALA A 146 17.46 1.04 3.36
N LEU A 147 17.26 -0.02 4.15
CA LEU A 147 17.26 0.08 5.60
C LEU A 147 18.64 0.53 6.07
N TYR A 148 18.70 1.61 6.84
CA TYR A 148 19.92 2.17 7.42
C TYR A 148 19.82 2.09 8.94
N GLU A 149 20.90 1.66 9.58
CA GLU A 149 21.02 1.65 11.03
C GLU A 149 22.01 2.71 11.49
N ASP A 150 21.55 3.68 12.28
CA ASP A 150 22.40 4.73 12.82
C ASP A 150 23.48 4.12 13.74
N PRO A 151 24.78 4.40 13.52
CA PRO A 151 25.85 3.79 14.31
C PRO A 151 25.83 4.25 15.77
N ALA A 152 25.36 5.47 16.05
CA ALA A 152 25.32 6.08 17.38
C ALA A 152 24.04 5.71 18.14
N THR A 153 22.87 5.86 17.51
CA THR A 153 21.57 5.64 18.19
C THR A 153 21.03 4.22 18.04
N LYS A 154 21.57 3.42 17.11
CA LYS A 154 21.04 2.11 16.70
C LYS A 154 19.61 2.13 16.17
N GLN A 155 19.07 3.31 15.87
CA GLN A 155 17.76 3.45 15.26
C GLN A 155 17.81 3.06 13.78
N GLN A 156 16.74 2.42 13.32
CA GLN A 156 16.59 1.99 11.95
C GLN A 156 15.62 2.91 11.21
N SER A 157 15.95 3.25 9.97
CA SER A 157 15.12 4.05 9.06
C SER A 157 15.49 3.71 7.62
N TYR A 158 14.57 3.83 6.67
CA TYR A 158 14.97 3.73 5.26
C TYR A 158 15.60 5.05 4.82
N ARG A 159 16.79 4.96 4.23
CA ARG A 159 17.50 6.11 3.66
C ARG A 159 17.86 5.85 2.21
N ARG A 160 17.95 6.93 1.45
CA ARG A 160 18.39 6.89 0.06
C ARG A 160 19.87 6.52 -0.02
N PHE A 161 20.22 5.52 -0.82
CA PHE A 161 21.62 5.11 -1.01
C PHE A 161 22.18 5.53 -2.37
N ALA A 162 21.31 5.71 -3.37
CA ALA A 162 21.73 6.24 -4.67
C ALA A 162 21.83 7.77 -4.59
N PRO A 163 22.82 8.40 -5.23
CA PRO A 163 22.90 9.85 -5.34
C PRO A 163 21.96 10.37 -6.43
N ARG A 164 21.46 11.59 -6.24
CA ARG A 164 20.73 12.34 -7.26
C ARG A 164 21.69 13.01 -8.24
N SER A 165 21.16 13.50 -9.36
CA SER A 165 21.94 14.28 -10.33
C SER A 165 22.54 15.55 -9.72
N SER A 166 21.86 16.15 -8.74
CA SER A 166 22.35 17.30 -7.97
C SER A 166 23.53 17.00 -7.05
N ASP A 167 23.74 15.74 -6.68
CA ASP A 167 24.67 15.35 -5.60
C ASP A 167 26.10 15.15 -6.12
N GLY A 168 26.34 15.41 -7.42
CA GLY A 168 27.67 15.35 -8.02
C GLY A 168 28.34 13.98 -7.95
N GLY A 169 27.57 12.90 -7.74
CA GLY A 169 28.09 11.55 -7.57
C GLY A 169 28.67 11.27 -6.18
N ASN A 170 28.31 12.05 -5.16
CA ASN A 170 28.67 11.75 -3.76
C ASN A 170 27.82 10.59 -3.22
N PHE A 171 28.39 9.40 -3.09
CA PHE A 171 27.70 8.24 -2.54
C PHE A 171 27.81 8.20 -1.01
N PRO A 172 26.74 7.83 -0.29
CA PRO A 172 26.81 7.64 1.16
C PRO A 172 27.65 6.40 1.52
N ASP A 173 28.11 6.34 2.78
CA ASP A 173 28.80 5.15 3.28
C ASP A 173 27.82 3.97 3.40
N PHE A 174 28.09 2.92 2.62
CA PHE A 174 27.28 1.70 2.56
C PHE A 174 27.38 0.82 3.81
N LYS A 175 28.35 1.06 4.70
CA LYS A 175 28.63 0.20 5.87
C LYS A 175 27.43 -0.04 6.78
N ASN A 176 26.57 0.96 6.92
CA ASN A 176 25.40 0.93 7.83
C ASN A 176 24.08 0.61 7.11
N PHE A 177 24.12 0.40 5.79
CA PHE A 177 22.96 -0.02 5.00
C PHE A 177 22.80 -1.53 5.03
N LYS A 178 21.57 -1.99 5.24
CA LYS A 178 21.14 -3.38 5.21
C LYS A 178 20.30 -3.60 3.97
N PHE A 179 20.84 -4.38 3.04
CA PHE A 179 20.17 -4.77 1.81
C PHE A 179 19.51 -6.13 1.99
N SER A 180 18.21 -6.14 2.24
CA SER A 180 17.40 -7.36 2.42
C SER A 180 16.96 -8.01 1.10
N GLY A 181 17.61 -7.66 -0.02
CA GLY A 181 17.14 -8.06 -1.35
C GLY A 181 15.91 -7.26 -1.81
N PRO A 182 15.17 -7.76 -2.83
CA PRO A 182 14.04 -7.02 -3.42
C PRO A 182 12.89 -6.78 -2.44
N GLU A 183 12.71 -7.66 -1.45
CA GLU A 183 11.62 -7.57 -0.46
C GLU A 183 11.70 -6.28 0.39
N GLY A 184 12.92 -5.79 0.65
CA GLY A 184 13.13 -4.59 1.45
C GLY A 184 12.65 -3.31 0.77
N SER A 185 12.92 -3.16 -0.53
CA SER A 185 12.47 -2.01 -1.30
C SER A 185 11.01 -2.15 -1.76
N GLU A 186 10.54 -3.36 -2.00
CA GLU A 186 9.14 -3.64 -2.34
C GLU A 186 8.19 -3.30 -1.18
N SER A 187 8.55 -3.63 0.06
CA SER A 187 7.77 -3.26 1.25
C SER A 187 7.69 -1.75 1.44
N LEU A 188 8.79 -1.02 1.20
CA LEU A 188 8.80 0.44 1.25
C LEU A 188 7.94 1.04 0.13
N LYS A 189 8.04 0.50 -1.10
CA LYS A 189 7.22 0.92 -2.23
C LYS A 189 5.73 0.74 -1.93
N PHE A 190 5.33 -0.42 -1.39
CA PHE A 190 3.95 -0.68 -1.00
C PHE A 190 3.45 0.30 0.07
N ALA A 191 4.27 0.56 1.09
CA ALA A 191 3.93 1.55 2.11
C ALA A 191 3.78 2.96 1.52
N CYS A 192 4.65 3.34 0.57
CA CYS A 192 4.54 4.60 -0.15
C CYS A 192 3.23 4.70 -0.93
N GLU A 193 2.90 3.68 -1.74
CA GLU A 193 1.67 3.64 -2.53
C GLU A 193 0.44 3.77 -1.62
N THR A 194 0.43 3.05 -0.49
CA THR A 194 -0.64 3.16 0.52
C THR A 194 -0.78 4.59 1.05
N ILE A 195 0.32 5.26 1.40
CA ILE A 195 0.30 6.62 1.96
C ILE A 195 -0.17 7.63 0.90
N VAL A 196 0.32 7.52 -0.33
CA VAL A 196 -0.09 8.40 -1.43
C VAL A 196 -1.57 8.23 -1.72
N GLU A 197 -2.07 7.00 -1.77
CA GLU A 197 -3.51 6.72 -1.95
C GLU A 197 -4.37 7.31 -0.81
N GLU A 198 -3.90 7.22 0.44
CA GLU A 198 -4.65 7.71 1.61
C GLU A 198 -4.60 9.24 1.76
N LEU A 199 -3.49 9.88 1.39
CA LEU A 199 -3.18 11.27 1.76
C LEU A 199 -2.87 12.20 0.58
N GLU A 200 -3.20 11.82 -0.66
CA GLU A 200 -2.92 12.64 -1.87
C GLU A 200 -3.31 14.11 -1.69
N ASP A 201 -4.57 14.35 -1.32
CA ASP A 201 -5.12 15.71 -1.16
C ASP A 201 -4.38 16.51 -0.09
N ASP A 202 -4.07 15.89 1.06
CA ASP A 202 -3.35 16.54 2.16
C ASP A 202 -1.90 16.87 1.78
N ILE A 203 -1.24 15.97 1.04
CA ILE A 203 0.11 16.20 0.53
C ILE A 203 0.10 17.39 -0.42
N ILE A 204 -0.81 17.41 -1.40
CA ILE A 204 -0.94 18.50 -2.37
C ILE A 204 -1.19 19.83 -1.65
N ALA A 205 -2.12 19.85 -0.69
CA ALA A 205 -2.47 21.04 0.07
C ALA A 205 -1.27 21.60 0.87
N LEU A 206 -0.45 20.73 1.48
CA LEU A 206 0.74 21.13 2.22
C LEU A 206 1.83 21.68 1.29
N PHE A 207 2.10 21.01 0.16
CA PHE A 207 3.13 21.45 -0.78
C PHE A 207 2.77 22.74 -1.52
N ALA A 208 1.47 22.99 -1.76
CA ALA A 208 1.00 24.25 -2.32
C ALA A 208 1.36 25.46 -1.43
N GLN A 209 1.47 25.28 -0.11
CA GLN A 209 1.74 26.34 0.87
C GLN A 209 3.23 26.74 1.00
N GLN A 210 4.18 25.96 0.47
CA GLN A 210 5.63 26.20 0.58
C GLN A 210 6.16 26.26 2.03
N ASP A 211 5.80 25.29 2.85
CA ASP A 211 6.43 25.15 4.16
C ASP A 211 7.86 24.56 4.02
N GLU A 212 8.81 24.98 4.85
CA GLU A 212 10.13 24.36 4.89
C GLU A 212 10.12 23.00 5.60
N ARG A 213 9.16 22.81 6.53
CA ARG A 213 8.98 21.64 7.40
C ARG A 213 7.82 20.75 6.95
N VAL A 214 7.54 20.67 5.64
CA VAL A 214 6.45 19.84 5.10
C VAL A 214 6.55 18.40 5.55
N ALA A 215 7.75 17.79 5.54
CA ALA A 215 7.94 16.42 5.99
C ALA A 215 7.51 16.21 7.44
N GLN A 216 7.86 17.15 8.34
CA GLN A 216 7.45 17.08 9.74
C GLN A 216 5.93 17.17 9.87
N ARG A 217 5.30 18.20 9.29
CA ARG A 217 3.85 18.37 9.40
C ARG A 217 3.08 17.19 8.80
N LEU A 218 3.45 16.77 7.59
CA LEU A 218 2.81 15.65 6.92
C LEU A 218 2.94 14.35 7.73
N CYS A 219 4.15 14.03 8.18
CA CYS A 219 4.42 12.72 8.75
C CYS A 219 4.14 12.61 10.25
N SER A 220 4.14 13.71 11.00
CA SER A 220 3.79 13.69 12.43
C SER A 220 2.40 14.25 12.72
N GLU A 221 2.00 15.37 12.11
CA GLU A 221 0.74 16.05 12.47
C GLU A 221 -0.45 15.53 11.68
N VAL A 222 -0.29 15.30 10.37
CA VAL A 222 -1.38 14.85 9.48
C VAL A 222 -1.55 13.34 9.52
N SER A 223 -0.51 12.59 9.15
CA SER A 223 -0.59 11.12 9.05
C SER A 223 -0.37 10.39 10.37
N GLY A 224 0.33 11.01 11.33
CA GLY A 224 0.73 10.38 12.58
C GLY A 224 1.65 9.16 12.41
N HIS A 225 2.31 8.99 11.25
CA HIS A 225 3.21 7.87 11.00
C HIS A 225 4.54 7.98 11.73
N CYS A 226 4.99 9.21 12.02
CA CYS A 226 6.24 9.49 12.72
C CYS A 226 5.98 10.12 14.09
N LYS A 227 6.78 9.71 15.09
CA LYS A 227 6.90 10.47 16.34
C LYS A 227 7.64 11.79 16.07
N SER A 228 7.26 12.85 16.78
CA SER A 228 7.89 14.18 16.66
C SER A 228 9.41 14.17 16.90
N ASP A 229 9.90 13.22 17.70
CA ASP A 229 11.33 13.09 18.02
C ASP A 229 12.16 12.57 16.84
N ALA A 230 11.53 11.93 15.84
CA ALA A 230 12.21 11.44 14.64
C ALA A 230 12.82 12.58 13.80
N PHE A 231 12.28 13.79 13.91
CA PHE A 231 12.78 14.98 13.19
C PHE A 231 13.87 15.76 13.94
N GLN A 232 14.12 15.46 15.23
CA GLN A 232 15.14 16.14 16.03
C GLN A 232 16.58 15.71 15.66
N HIS A 233 16.74 14.57 14.98
CA HIS A 233 18.04 13.97 14.67
C HIS A 233 18.56 14.26 13.24
N THR A 234 17.79 14.99 12.42
CA THR A 234 18.16 15.28 11.01
C THR A 234 18.90 16.60 10.84
N GLU A 235 19.04 17.40 11.90
CA GLU A 235 19.77 18.68 11.89
C GLU A 235 21.11 18.54 12.62
N LEU A 236 22.11 17.92 11.98
CA LEU A 236 23.53 18.19 12.26
C LEU A 236 24.43 17.90 11.06
#